data_AF-A0A943R2F3-F1
#
_entry.id   AF-A0A943R2F3-F1
#
_cell.length_a   1.000
_cell.length_b   1.000
_cell.length_c   1.000
_cell.angle_alpha   90.00
_cell.angle_beta   90.00
_cell.angle_gamma   90.00
#
_symmetry.space_group_name_H-M   'P 1'
#
loop_
_entity.id
_entity.type
_entity.pdbx_description
1 polymer ?
#
loop_
_entity_poly.entity_id
_entity_poly.type
_entity_poly.pdbx_seq_one_letter_code
_entity_poly.pdbx_strand_id
1 'polypeptide(L)' 'VSINGVMICKNGSVGDPKESLDLAASQEVKIEIYLGAGNSSATVYTTDLTHAYVRENSAYTS' A
#
# COMPACT_ATOMS: atom_id res chain seq x y z
N VAL A 1 2.98 -0.04 -10.51
CA VAL A 1 2.47 -0.02 -9.12
C VAL A 1 1.35 0.98 -9.08
N SER A 2 0.14 0.53 -8.75
CA SER A 2 -1.01 1.40 -8.53
C SER A 2 -1.45 1.33 -7.07
N ILE A 3 -1.98 2.45 -6.57
CA ILE A 3 -2.58 2.54 -5.25
C ILE A 3 -3.98 3.13 -5.44
N ASN A 4 -5.01 2.43 -4.98
CA ASN A 4 -6.42 2.81 -5.16
C ASN A 4 -6.75 3.18 -6.63
N GLY A 5 -6.14 2.48 -7.59
CA GLY A 5 -6.32 2.72 -9.03
C GLY A 5 -5.44 3.82 -9.64
N VAL A 6 -4.77 4.65 -8.84
CA VAL A 6 -3.85 5.69 -9.33
C VAL A 6 -2.49 5.06 -9.65
N MET A 7 -1.95 5.26 -10.86
CA MET A 7 -0.71 4.63 -11.28
C MET A 7 0.50 5.43 -10.76
N ILE A 8 1.06 5.05 -9.62
CA ILE A 8 2.18 5.81 -9.00
C ILE A 8 3.52 5.54 -9.70
N CYS A 9 3.74 4.31 -10.16
CA CYS A 9 4.98 3.92 -10.85
C CYS A 9 4.67 3.05 -12.06
N LYS A 10 5.17 3.48 -13.22
CA LYS A 10 5.01 2.80 -14.51
C LYS A 10 6.37 2.44 -15.07
N ASN A 11 6.61 1.15 -15.33
CA ASN A 11 7.88 0.64 -15.86
C ASN A 11 9.13 1.11 -15.09
N GLY A 12 9.05 1.18 -13.75
CA GLY A 12 10.15 1.64 -12.90
C GLY A 12 10.39 3.15 -12.91
N SER A 13 9.51 3.94 -13.52
CA SER A 13 9.57 5.40 -13.60
C SER A 13 8.31 6.06 -13.01
N VAL A 14 8.34 7.38 -12.86
CA VAL A 14 7.22 8.18 -12.36
C VAL A 14 5.96 7.92 -13.20
N GLY A 15 4.85 7.66 -12.52
CA GLY A 15 3.52 7.54 -13.13
C GLY A 15 2.72 8.84 -13.02
N ASP A 16 1.46 8.71 -12.63
CA ASP A 16 0.53 9.80 -12.38
C ASP A 16 0.96 10.68 -11.19
N PRO A 17 0.52 11.95 -11.13
CA PRO A 17 0.78 12.83 -10.01
C PRO A 17 0.25 12.24 -8.69
N LYS A 18 1.05 12.31 -7.63
CA LYS A 18 0.66 11.83 -6.30
C LYS A 18 -0.50 12.63 -5.70
N GLU A 19 -0.71 13.85 -6.16
CA GLU A 19 -1.79 14.73 -5.73
C GLU A 19 -3.16 14.17 -6.09
N SER A 20 -3.22 13.23 -7.06
CA SER A 20 -4.43 12.50 -7.42
C SER A 20 -4.72 11.31 -6.49
N LEU A 21 -3.82 10.98 -5.56
CA LEU A 21 -4.00 9.88 -4.61
C LEU A 21 -4.58 10.39 -3.28
N ASP A 22 -5.84 10.03 -3.03
CA ASP A 22 -6.48 10.22 -1.73
C ASP A 22 -6.51 8.88 -0.97
N LEU A 23 -5.69 8.78 0.09
CA LEU A 23 -5.65 7.61 0.98
C LEU A 23 -6.63 7.73 2.15
N ALA A 24 -7.18 8.93 2.42
CA ALA A 24 -8.12 9.16 3.50
C ALA A 24 -9.58 8.90 3.07
N ALA A 25 -9.84 8.83 1.76
CA ALA A 25 -11.18 8.56 1.21
C ALA A 25 -11.78 7.20 1.62
N SER A 26 -10.96 6.22 2.02
CA SER A 26 -11.41 4.87 2.41
C SER A 26 -10.49 4.26 3.47
N GLN A 27 -11.03 3.35 4.28
CA GLN A 27 -10.22 2.53 5.19
C GLN A 27 -9.40 1.47 4.46
N GLU A 28 -9.91 0.95 3.35
CA GLU A 28 -9.19 -0.04 2.55
C GLU A 28 -8.22 0.66 1.59
N VAL A 29 -6.96 0.22 1.62
CA VAL A 29 -5.93 0.64 0.66
C VAL A 29 -5.55 -0.55 -0.20
N LYS A 30 -5.81 -0.45 -1.50
CA LYS A 30 -5.47 -1.48 -2.48
C LYS A 30 -4.17 -1.10 -3.20
N ILE A 31 -3.13 -1.91 -3.02
CA ILE A 31 -1.83 -1.74 -3.69
C ILE A 31 -1.65 -2.88 -4.69
N GLU A 32 -1.48 -2.54 -5.97
CA GLU A 32 -1.27 -3.52 -7.04
C GLU A 32 0.12 -3.35 -7.66
N ILE A 33 0.89 -4.43 -7.66
CA ILE A 33 2.28 -4.44 -8.14
C ILE A 33 2.38 -5.40 -9.32
N TYR A 34 2.70 -4.84 -10.49
CA TYR A 34 2.97 -5.61 -11.70
C TYR A 34 4.49 -5.70 -11.93
N LEU A 35 5.03 -6.91 -11.90
CA LEU A 35 6.47 -7.16 -12.04
C LEU A 35 6.93 -7.28 -13.50
N GLY A 36 6.02 -7.54 -14.45
CA GLY A 36 6.38 -7.73 -15.86
C GLY A 36 7.23 -8.99 -16.14
N ALA A 37 7.27 -9.95 -15.21
CA ALA A 37 8.14 -11.13 -15.26
C ALA A 37 7.37 -12.45 -15.47
N GLY A 38 6.13 -12.40 -15.97
CA GLY A 38 5.27 -13.56 -16.19
C GLY A 38 3.86 -13.36 -15.63
N ASN A 39 3.15 -14.47 -15.42
CA ASN A 39 1.71 -14.47 -15.07
C ASN A 39 1.42 -14.93 -13.64
N SER A 40 2.45 -15.20 -12.84
CA SER A 40 2.27 -15.58 -11.43
C SER A 40 1.74 -14.39 -10.62
N SER A 41 0.82 -14.68 -9.70
CA SER A 41 0.23 -13.68 -8.82
C SER A 41 0.07 -14.22 -7.39
N ALA A 42 0.06 -13.31 -6.42
CA ALA A 42 -0.22 -13.58 -5.03
C ALA A 42 -0.85 -12.33 -4.39
N THR A 43 -1.66 -12.54 -3.35
CA THR A 43 -2.31 -11.46 -2.59
C THR A 43 -1.95 -11.61 -1.12
N VAL A 44 -1.56 -10.50 -0.50
CA VAL A 44 -1.27 -10.42 0.94
C VAL A 44 -2.15 -9.34 1.55
N TYR A 45 -2.80 -9.67 2.66
CA TYR A 45 -3.54 -8.70 3.48
C TYR A 45 -2.66 -8.24 4.64
N THR A 46 -2.63 -6.94 4.87
CA THR A 46 -1.88 -6.31 5.97
C THR A 46 -2.62 -5.07 6.45
N THR A 47 -2.21 -4.53 7.59
CA THR A 47 -2.70 -3.28 8.16
C THR A 47 -1.60 -2.22 8.15
N ASP A 48 -1.98 -0.97 8.39
CA ASP A 48 -1.05 0.11 8.65
C ASP A 48 -0.42 -0.01 10.04
N LEU A 49 0.67 0.72 10.24
CA LEU A 49 1.37 0.81 11.53
C LEU A 49 0.93 2.08 12.26
N THR A 50 0.09 1.92 13.27
CA THR A 50 -0.45 3.05 14.03
C THR A 50 0.30 3.28 15.35
N HIS A 51 0.14 4.47 15.92
CA HIS A 51 0.59 4.75 17.30
C HIS A 51 -0.09 3.84 18.34
N ALA A 52 -1.32 3.39 18.08
CA ALA A 52 -2.02 2.48 18.99
C ALA A 52 -1.31 1.12 19.05
N TYR A 53 -0.92 0.57 17.89
CA TYR A 53 -0.14 -0.67 17.82
C TYR A 53 1.17 -0.58 18.63
N VAL A 54 1.89 0.53 18.51
CA VAL A 54 3.14 0.76 19.27
C VAL A 54 2.86 0.77 20.76
N ARG A 55 1.83 1.49 21.23
CA ARG A 55 1.51 1.56 22.67
C ARG A 55 1.15 0.20 23.25
N GLU A 56 0.33 -0.57 22.54
CA GLU A 56 -0.13 -1.89 22.96
C GLU A 56 1.04 -2.85 23.18
N ASN A 57 1.99 -2.89 22.24
CA ASN A 57 3.10 -3.85 22.25
C ASN A 57 4.36 -3.35 22.98
N SER A 58 4.41 -2.08 23.39
CA SER A 58 5.55 -1.51 24.15
C SER A 58 5.25 -1.28 25.64
N ALA A 59 3.98 -1.08 26.02
CA ALA A 59 3.58 -0.87 27.40
C ALA A 59 3.49 -2.17 28.22
N TYR A 60 3.41 -3.31 27.54
CA TYR A 60 3.34 -4.64 28.15
C TYR A 60 4.41 -5.52 27.55
N THR A 61 5.17 -6.23 28.38
CA THR A 61 6.03 -7.32 27.91
C THR A 61 5.13 -8.38 27.29
N SER A 62 5.32 -8.65 26.01
CA SER A 62 4.68 -9.77 25.31
C SER A 62 5.44 -11.07 25.56
#